data_AF-A0A0B9G320-F1
#
_entry.id   AF-A0A0B9G320-F1
#
_cell.length_a   1.000
_cell.length_b   1.000
_cell.length_c   1.000
_cell.angle_alpha   90.00
_cell.angle_beta   90.00
_cell.angle_gamma   90.00
#
_symmetry.space_group_name_H-M   'P 1'
#
loop_
_entity.id
_entity.type
_entity.pdbx_description
1 polymer ?
#
loop_
_entity_poly.entity_id
_entity_poly.type
_entity_poly.pdbx_seq_one_letter_code
_entity_poly.pdbx_strand_id
1 'polypeptide(L)'
;MKKNKVITTDDILLKLCQSFSGVLSAATDSPVSYSAMVQKINKTSLKPDIGCFVLFDGGFTGLVVTNFSHQAALELYQSYMLKMGMSAEELAIHHSSDEVADVLGELMNQVVGDFTGKIRRELQVSITQNQPKMLALNKQVLLSVDTNLDRPQARRVSFTTEKNNIFYLELAMDKTEFIQLEEFDQNEVCDPDQIIAAAQSHSHSPLKPSSVEIDLDLLDELGI
;
A
#
# COMPACT_ATOMS: atom_id res chain seq x y z
N MET A 1 -9.36 -23.50 24.68
CA MET A 1 -8.14 -23.23 23.89
C MET A 1 -8.49 -22.11 22.92
N LYS A 2 -7.91 -20.91 23.06
CA LYS A 2 -8.04 -19.85 22.04
C LYS A 2 -7.50 -20.45 20.73
N LYS A 3 -8.27 -20.39 19.64
CA LYS A 3 -7.77 -20.80 18.32
C LYS A 3 -6.70 -19.79 17.91
N ASN A 4 -5.49 -20.25 17.58
CA ASN A 4 -4.46 -19.38 17.03
C ASN A 4 -4.98 -18.74 15.75
N LYS A 5 -4.72 -17.44 15.57
CA LYS A 5 -5.06 -16.73 14.33
C LYS A 5 -4.20 -17.31 13.21
N VAL A 6 -4.86 -17.75 12.13
CA VAL A 6 -4.20 -18.21 10.91
C VAL A 6 -4.53 -17.22 9.82
N ILE A 7 -3.51 -16.69 9.15
CA ILE A 7 -3.64 -15.80 8.00
C ILE A 7 -3.22 -16.57 6.76
N THR A 8 -4.11 -16.62 5.78
CA THR A 8 -3.94 -17.37 4.53
C THR A 8 -3.63 -16.42 3.37
N THR A 9 -3.28 -16.99 2.22
CA THR A 9 -3.16 -16.26 0.95
C THR A 9 -4.40 -15.43 0.62
N ASP A 10 -5.61 -15.94 0.90
CA ASP A 10 -6.85 -15.23 0.59
C ASP A 10 -7.06 -14.03 1.55
N ASP A 11 -6.58 -14.10 2.79
CA ASP A 11 -6.58 -12.96 3.73
C ASP A 11 -5.62 -11.85 3.27
N ILE A 12 -4.44 -12.21 2.76
CA ILE A 12 -3.47 -11.27 2.18
C ILE A 12 -4.08 -10.57 0.96
N LEU A 13 -4.75 -11.32 0.08
CA LEU A 13 -5.48 -10.77 -1.05
C LEU A 13 -6.57 -9.79 -0.59
N LEU A 14 -7.33 -10.11 0.46
CA LEU A 14 -8.36 -9.22 0.98
C LEU A 14 -7.77 -7.88 1.46
N LYS A 15 -6.62 -7.92 2.16
CA LYS A 15 -5.90 -6.71 2.61
C LYS A 15 -5.41 -5.88 1.43
N LEU A 16 -4.92 -6.54 0.38
CA LEU A 16 -4.54 -5.89 -0.86
C LEU A 16 -5.76 -5.20 -1.50
N CYS A 17 -6.90 -5.90 -1.60
CA CYS A 17 -8.13 -5.32 -2.15
C CYS A 17 -8.63 -4.11 -1.36
N GLN A 18 -8.57 -4.18 -0.03
CA GLN A 18 -8.90 -3.05 0.84
C GLN A 18 -7.97 -1.85 0.64
N SER A 19 -6.69 -2.09 0.36
CA SER A 19 -5.71 -1.04 0.09
C SER A 19 -5.97 -0.38 -1.27
N PHE A 20 -6.24 -1.18 -2.31
CA PHE A 20 -6.68 -0.69 -3.62
C PHE A 20 -7.95 0.16 -3.52
N SER A 21 -9.00 -0.38 -2.90
CA SER A 21 -10.28 0.32 -2.75
C SER A 21 -10.14 1.59 -1.92
N GLY A 22 -9.44 1.54 -0.79
CA GLY A 22 -9.28 2.67 0.11
C GLY A 22 -8.47 3.82 -0.51
N VAL A 23 -7.29 3.53 -1.05
CA VAL A 23 -6.42 4.55 -1.64
C VAL A 23 -7.04 5.14 -2.91
N LEU A 24 -7.55 4.31 -3.83
CA LEU A 24 -8.16 4.82 -5.04
C LEU A 24 -9.39 5.67 -4.73
N SER A 25 -10.27 5.23 -3.83
CA SER A 25 -11.47 6.00 -3.49
C SER A 25 -11.12 7.32 -2.80
N ALA A 26 -10.14 7.31 -1.90
CA ALA A 26 -9.69 8.51 -1.22
C ALA A 26 -9.03 9.49 -2.20
N ALA A 27 -8.22 8.99 -3.13
CA ALA A 27 -7.51 9.81 -4.10
C ALA A 27 -8.47 10.46 -5.12
N THR A 28 -9.50 9.76 -5.57
CA THR A 28 -10.42 10.24 -6.60
C THR A 28 -11.70 10.87 -6.06
N ASP A 29 -11.93 10.83 -4.75
CA ASP A 29 -13.19 11.23 -4.10
C ASP A 29 -14.42 10.53 -4.70
N SER A 30 -14.23 9.28 -5.15
CA SER A 30 -15.21 8.51 -5.89
C SER A 30 -15.13 7.03 -5.48
N PRO A 31 -16.25 6.34 -5.22
CA PRO A 31 -16.21 4.99 -4.68
C PRO A 31 -15.64 3.96 -5.67
N VAL A 32 -14.60 3.25 -5.24
CA VAL A 32 -14.04 2.09 -5.95
C VAL A 32 -14.32 0.82 -5.15
N SER A 33 -15.12 -0.07 -5.72
CA SER A 33 -15.53 -1.33 -5.09
C SER A 33 -14.89 -2.55 -5.73
N TYR A 34 -14.85 -3.68 -5.02
CA TYR A 34 -14.37 -4.96 -5.54
C TYR A 34 -15.35 -6.09 -5.27
N SER A 35 -15.34 -7.09 -6.15
CA SER A 35 -16.14 -8.30 -6.02
C SER A 35 -15.76 -9.09 -4.77
N ALA A 36 -16.77 -9.49 -3.99
CA ALA A 36 -16.59 -10.43 -2.86
C ALA A 36 -16.18 -11.85 -3.31
N MET A 37 -16.30 -12.14 -4.61
CA MET A 37 -15.92 -13.41 -5.22
C MET A 37 -14.57 -13.28 -5.93
N VAL A 38 -13.69 -14.25 -5.66
CA VAL A 38 -12.36 -14.34 -6.27
C VAL A 38 -12.33 -15.47 -7.29
N GLN A 39 -11.74 -15.22 -8.46
CA GLN A 39 -11.51 -16.23 -9.49
C GLN A 39 -10.13 -16.88 -9.29
N LYS A 40 -10.07 -18.21 -9.25
CA LYS A 40 -8.80 -18.93 -9.35
C LYS A 40 -8.31 -18.90 -10.79
N ILE A 41 -7.05 -18.50 -10.99
CA ILE A 41 -6.42 -18.45 -12.32
C ILE A 41 -5.13 -19.27 -12.30
N ASN A 42 -4.63 -19.63 -13.47
CA ASN A 42 -3.41 -20.44 -13.59
C ASN A 42 -2.16 -19.60 -13.79
N LYS A 43 -2.30 -18.42 -14.42
CA LYS A 43 -1.19 -17.52 -14.77
C LYS A 43 -1.66 -16.08 -14.71
N THR A 44 -0.75 -15.21 -14.27
CA THR A 44 -0.91 -13.75 -14.32
C THR A 44 -0.55 -13.22 -15.70
N SER A 45 -1.27 -12.21 -16.17
CA SER A 45 -0.96 -11.57 -17.45
C SER A 45 -1.31 -10.11 -17.44
N LEU A 46 -0.48 -9.31 -18.08
CA LEU A 46 -0.85 -7.95 -18.45
C LEU A 46 -1.71 -8.03 -19.70
N LYS A 47 -2.95 -7.56 -19.59
CA LYS A 47 -3.87 -7.41 -20.71
C LYS A 47 -3.54 -6.13 -21.48
N PRO A 48 -4.05 -5.99 -22.71
CA PRO A 48 -3.99 -4.72 -23.43
C PRO A 48 -4.57 -3.58 -22.60
N ASP A 49 -4.29 -2.34 -23.03
CA ASP A 49 -4.67 -1.06 -22.43
C ASP A 49 -3.58 -0.58 -21.48
N ILE A 50 -3.84 -0.57 -20.17
CA ILE A 50 -2.88 -0.13 -19.16
C ILE A 50 -2.73 -1.22 -18.11
N GLY A 51 -1.53 -1.79 -18.06
CA GLY A 51 -1.14 -2.77 -17.06
C GLY A 51 -0.16 -2.16 -16.06
N CYS A 52 -0.30 -2.55 -14.80
CA CYS A 52 0.68 -2.29 -13.75
C CYS A 52 1.16 -3.61 -13.18
N PHE A 53 2.43 -3.72 -12.84
CA PHE A 53 2.89 -4.85 -12.04
C PHE A 53 3.90 -4.44 -10.97
N VAL A 54 3.85 -5.16 -9.85
CA VAL A 54 4.69 -4.99 -8.66
C VAL A 54 5.09 -6.37 -8.13
N LEU A 55 6.34 -6.50 -7.76
CA LEU A 55 6.94 -7.66 -7.13
C LEU A 55 7.16 -7.35 -5.64
N PHE A 56 6.81 -8.31 -4.81
CA PHE A 56 7.05 -8.34 -3.39
C PHE A 56 8.07 -9.43 -3.07
N ASP A 57 8.96 -9.13 -2.13
CA ASP A 57 9.97 -10.06 -1.63
C ASP A 57 10.18 -9.90 -0.12
N GLY A 58 10.75 -10.92 0.54
CA GLY A 58 10.98 -10.94 1.99
C GLY A 58 10.16 -12.02 2.70
N GLY A 59 9.30 -11.64 3.65
CA GLY A 59 8.49 -12.58 4.44
C GLY A 59 7.55 -13.47 3.62
N PHE A 60 7.19 -13.02 2.41
CA PHE A 60 6.71 -13.86 1.32
C PHE A 60 7.08 -13.18 0.00
N THR A 61 7.11 -13.98 -1.06
CA THR A 61 7.35 -13.50 -2.41
C THR A 61 6.04 -13.56 -3.20
N GLY A 62 5.79 -12.53 -4.00
CA GLY A 62 4.58 -12.47 -4.81
C GLY A 62 4.63 -11.44 -5.92
N LEU A 63 3.75 -11.61 -6.90
CA LEU A 63 3.51 -10.69 -8.00
C LEU A 63 2.07 -10.18 -7.90
N VAL A 64 1.92 -8.87 -7.95
CA VAL A 64 0.64 -8.20 -8.16
C VAL A 64 0.61 -7.61 -9.55
N VAL A 65 -0.47 -7.87 -10.28
CA VAL A 65 -0.74 -7.31 -11.60
C VAL A 65 -2.09 -6.63 -11.58
N THR A 66 -2.15 -5.37 -12.01
CA THR A 66 -3.40 -4.65 -12.20
C THR A 66 -3.60 -4.37 -13.68
N ASN A 67 -4.79 -4.64 -14.20
CA ASN A 67 -5.14 -4.40 -15.59
C ASN A 67 -6.33 -3.44 -15.64
N PHE A 68 -6.05 -2.17 -15.95
CA PHE A 68 -7.05 -1.15 -16.13
C PHE A 68 -7.60 -1.18 -17.55
N SER A 69 -8.93 -1.18 -17.69
CA SER A 69 -9.54 -0.84 -18.97
C SER A 69 -9.24 0.61 -19.33
N HIS A 70 -9.22 0.92 -20.62
CA HIS A 70 -9.13 2.29 -21.14
C HIS A 70 -10.01 3.29 -20.36
N GLN A 71 -11.26 2.91 -20.11
CA GLN A 71 -12.26 3.77 -19.47
C GLN A 71 -12.01 3.93 -17.97
N ALA A 72 -11.65 2.84 -17.27
CA ALA A 72 -11.31 2.90 -15.85
C ALA A 72 -10.05 3.74 -15.60
N ALA A 73 -9.03 3.61 -16.46
CA ALA A 73 -7.81 4.39 -16.39
C ALA A 73 -8.08 5.90 -16.51
N LEU A 74 -8.82 6.30 -17.54
CA LEU A 74 -9.18 7.71 -17.74
C LEU A 74 -10.05 8.25 -16.62
N GLU A 75 -11.03 7.47 -16.14
CA GLU A 75 -11.88 7.90 -15.04
C GLU A 75 -11.06 8.17 -13.77
N LEU A 76 -10.18 7.24 -13.37
CA LEU A 76 -9.36 7.41 -12.17
C LEU A 76 -8.41 8.61 -12.31
N TYR A 77 -7.76 8.76 -13.47
CA TYR A 77 -6.89 9.89 -13.77
C TYR A 77 -7.65 11.23 -13.72
N GLN A 78 -8.78 11.32 -14.43
CA GLN A 78 -9.58 12.55 -14.50
C GLN A 78 -10.10 12.95 -13.12
N SER A 79 -10.69 12.01 -12.37
CA SER A 79 -11.20 12.30 -11.03
C SER A 79 -10.09 12.77 -10.09
N TYR A 80 -8.90 12.17 -10.17
CA TYR A 80 -7.75 12.61 -9.38
C TYR A 80 -7.25 14.01 -9.77
N MET A 81 -7.09 14.30 -11.06
CA MET A 81 -6.65 15.62 -11.53
C MET A 81 -7.66 16.73 -11.25
N LEU A 82 -8.96 16.45 -11.41
CA LEU A 82 -10.03 17.39 -11.07
C LEU A 82 -10.02 17.71 -9.58
N LYS A 83 -9.78 16.70 -8.72
CA LYS A 83 -9.62 16.91 -7.27
C LYS A 83 -8.42 17.80 -6.94
N MET A 84 -7.35 17.71 -7.74
CA MET A 84 -6.17 18.58 -7.61
C MET A 84 -6.39 20.00 -8.18
N GLY A 85 -7.58 20.30 -8.69
CA GLY A 85 -7.97 21.64 -9.16
C GLY A 85 -7.65 21.93 -10.63
N MET A 86 -7.27 20.92 -11.41
CA MET A 86 -7.06 21.06 -12.85
C MET A 86 -8.40 21.21 -13.59
N SER A 87 -8.43 21.99 -14.67
CA SER A 87 -9.65 22.14 -15.47
C SER A 87 -9.90 20.90 -16.35
N ALA A 88 -11.17 20.56 -16.59
CA ALA A 88 -11.53 19.40 -17.40
C ALA A 88 -11.04 19.49 -18.86
N GLU A 89 -10.78 20.70 -19.34
CA GLU A 89 -10.35 21.01 -20.71
C GLU A 89 -8.86 20.73 -20.93
N GLU A 90 -8.06 20.69 -19.86
CA GLU A 90 -6.62 20.45 -19.89
C GLU A 90 -6.26 18.96 -19.74
N LEU A 91 -7.25 18.11 -19.43
CA LEU A 91 -7.03 16.69 -19.16
C LEU A 91 -6.69 15.89 -20.41
N ALA A 92 -5.82 14.90 -20.24
CA ALA A 92 -5.52 13.95 -21.30
C ALA A 92 -6.79 13.23 -21.78
N ILE A 93 -6.99 13.24 -23.10
CA ILE A 93 -8.10 12.53 -23.77
C ILE A 93 -7.74 11.05 -23.99
N HIS A 94 -6.45 10.77 -24.23
CA HIS A 94 -5.96 9.44 -24.53
C HIS A 94 -5.44 8.73 -23.28
N HIS A 95 -6.01 7.56 -22.99
CA HIS A 95 -5.57 6.67 -21.90
C HIS A 95 -4.08 6.29 -21.97
N SER A 96 -3.49 6.26 -23.18
CA SER A 96 -2.08 5.91 -23.39
C SER A 96 -1.13 7.11 -23.27
N SER A 97 -1.61 8.27 -22.79
CA SER A 97 -0.76 9.41 -22.48
C SER A 97 0.20 9.06 -21.34
N ASP A 98 1.44 9.53 -21.43
CA ASP A 98 2.44 9.35 -20.37
C ASP A 98 1.91 9.90 -19.02
N GLU A 99 1.16 11.01 -19.07
CA GLU A 99 0.56 11.62 -17.89
C GLU A 99 -0.44 10.69 -17.16
N VAL A 100 -1.25 9.94 -17.92
CA VAL A 100 -2.20 8.98 -17.34
C VAL A 100 -1.43 7.85 -16.67
N ALA A 101 -0.37 7.36 -17.31
CA ALA A 101 0.48 6.31 -16.76
C ALA A 101 1.20 6.79 -15.49
N ASP A 102 1.73 8.02 -15.47
CA ASP A 102 2.44 8.58 -14.33
C ASP A 102 1.52 8.74 -13.11
N VAL A 103 0.32 9.31 -13.32
CA VAL A 103 -0.67 9.49 -12.26
C VAL A 103 -1.14 8.14 -11.70
N LEU A 104 -1.48 7.19 -12.58
CA LEU A 104 -1.85 5.86 -12.13
C LEU A 104 -0.69 5.15 -11.43
N GLY A 105 0.55 5.35 -11.89
CA GLY A 105 1.75 4.81 -11.27
C GLY A 105 1.94 5.32 -9.84
N GLU A 106 1.71 6.62 -9.61
CA GLU A 106 1.74 7.22 -8.27
C GLU A 106 0.64 6.65 -7.37
N LEU A 107 -0.60 6.53 -7.88
CA LEU A 107 -1.68 5.90 -7.13
C LEU A 107 -1.36 4.44 -6.77
N MET A 108 -0.77 3.69 -7.69
CA MET A 108 -0.32 2.31 -7.43
C MET A 108 0.80 2.27 -6.40
N ASN A 109 1.71 3.24 -6.41
CA ASN A 109 2.77 3.35 -5.41
C ASN A 109 2.21 3.59 -4.01
N GLN A 110 1.19 4.44 -3.89
CA GLN A 110 0.47 4.68 -2.63
C GLN A 110 -0.28 3.42 -2.16
N VAL A 111 -0.97 2.72 -3.07
CA VAL A 111 -1.65 1.45 -2.78
C VAL A 111 -0.67 0.40 -2.21
N VAL A 112 0.49 0.25 -2.85
CA VAL A 112 1.53 -0.69 -2.42
C VAL A 112 2.10 -0.26 -1.06
N GLY A 113 2.31 1.03 -0.84
CA GLY A 113 2.76 1.57 0.46
C GLY A 113 1.78 1.27 1.59
N ASP A 114 0.48 1.52 1.38
CA ASP A 114 -0.55 1.21 2.37
C ASP A 114 -0.65 -0.30 2.65
N PHE A 115 -0.64 -1.12 1.60
CA PHE A 115 -0.67 -2.58 1.72
C PHE A 115 0.53 -3.13 2.50
N THR A 116 1.75 -2.73 2.13
CA THR A 116 2.97 -3.18 2.81
C THR A 116 2.99 -2.75 4.27
N GLY A 117 2.50 -1.54 4.58
CA GLY A 117 2.31 -1.06 5.94
C GLY A 117 1.32 -1.94 6.73
N LYS A 118 0.17 -2.29 6.14
CA LYS A 118 -0.82 -3.17 6.78
C LYS A 118 -0.25 -4.56 7.06
N ILE A 119 0.43 -5.15 6.09
CA ILE A 119 1.03 -6.48 6.23
C ILE A 119 2.15 -6.47 7.28
N ARG A 120 3.01 -5.46 7.28
CA ARG A 120 4.08 -5.32 8.28
C ARG A 120 3.53 -5.26 9.70
N ARG A 121 2.43 -4.52 9.93
CA ARG A 121 1.77 -4.43 11.24
C ARG A 121 1.10 -5.73 11.64
N GLU A 122 0.44 -6.41 10.70
CA GLU A 122 -0.38 -7.58 10.99
C GLU A 122 0.41 -8.88 11.10
N LEU A 123 1.47 -9.05 10.31
CA LEU A 123 2.30 -10.25 10.28
C LEU A 123 3.63 -10.09 11.01
N GLN A 124 4.02 -8.87 11.41
CA GLN A 124 5.34 -8.56 11.95
C GLN A 124 6.50 -8.99 11.04
N VAL A 125 6.26 -9.10 9.73
CA VAL A 125 7.29 -9.43 8.72
C VAL A 125 7.69 -8.19 7.93
N SER A 126 8.96 -8.14 7.53
CA SER A 126 9.43 -7.14 6.58
C SER A 126 9.23 -7.66 5.16
N ILE A 127 8.69 -6.80 4.30
CA ILE A 127 8.52 -7.04 2.88
C ILE A 127 9.14 -5.85 2.16
N THR A 128 9.89 -6.14 1.11
CA THR A 128 10.38 -5.14 0.16
C THR A 128 9.58 -5.25 -1.12
N GLN A 129 9.46 -4.13 -1.82
CA GLN A 129 8.77 -4.04 -3.09
C GLN A 129 9.67 -3.37 -4.12
N ASN A 130 9.55 -3.78 -5.37
CA ASN A 130 9.99 -2.90 -6.45
C ASN A 130 8.96 -1.77 -6.68
N GLN A 131 9.37 -0.75 -7.42
CA GLN A 131 8.43 0.28 -7.83
C GLN A 131 7.41 -0.29 -8.82
N PRO A 132 6.12 0.11 -8.71
CA PRO A 132 5.11 -0.22 -9.70
C PRO A 132 5.54 0.23 -11.08
N LYS A 133 5.48 -0.70 -12.04
CA LYS A 133 5.78 -0.41 -13.44
C LYS A 133 4.50 -0.37 -14.25
N MET A 134 4.19 0.83 -14.74
CA MET A 134 3.08 1.08 -15.65
C MET A 134 3.50 0.78 -17.09
N LEU A 135 2.64 0.08 -17.82
CA LEU A 135 2.86 -0.33 -19.20
C LEU A 135 1.59 -0.12 -20.00
N ALA A 136 1.67 0.73 -21.03
CA ALA A 136 0.66 0.81 -22.08
C ALA A 136 0.91 -0.33 -23.08
N LEU A 137 -0.07 -1.22 -23.26
CA LEU A 137 0.09 -2.44 -24.04
C LEU A 137 -0.96 -2.53 -25.15
N ASN A 138 -0.51 -2.89 -26.35
CA ASN A 138 -1.40 -3.21 -27.47
C ASN A 138 -1.69 -4.71 -27.60
N LYS A 139 -0.96 -5.55 -26.85
CA LYS A 139 -1.06 -7.02 -26.86
C LYS A 139 -0.92 -7.55 -25.45
N GLN A 140 -1.55 -8.70 -25.21
CA GLN A 140 -1.42 -9.39 -23.93
C GLN A 140 0.01 -9.90 -23.75
N VAL A 141 0.58 -9.66 -22.56
CA VAL A 141 1.91 -10.14 -22.16
C VAL A 141 1.75 -11.06 -20.96
N LEU A 142 2.26 -12.29 -21.09
CA LEU A 142 2.36 -13.22 -19.97
C LEU A 142 3.54 -12.82 -19.10
N LEU A 143 3.26 -12.55 -17.82
CA LEU A 143 4.31 -12.30 -16.84
C LEU A 143 4.65 -13.62 -16.15
N SER A 144 5.88 -14.05 -16.31
CA SER A 144 6.48 -15.13 -15.51
C SER A 144 7.61 -14.51 -14.72
N VAL A 145 7.56 -14.67 -13.41
CA VAL A 145 8.61 -14.20 -12.52
C VAL A 145 9.38 -15.44 -12.11
N ASP A 146 10.70 -15.42 -12.32
CA ASP A 146 11.60 -16.49 -11.88
C ASP A 146 11.87 -16.38 -10.37
N THR A 147 10.78 -16.26 -9.63
CA THR A 147 10.73 -16.47 -8.19
C THR A 147 10.44 -17.95 -8.05
N ASN A 148 11.33 -18.70 -7.40
CA ASN A 148 11.18 -20.14 -7.12
C ASN A 148 9.98 -20.39 -6.18
N LEU A 149 8.78 -20.11 -6.68
CA LEU A 149 7.52 -20.17 -5.97
C LEU A 149 7.15 -21.64 -5.74
N ASP A 150 7.08 -22.06 -4.47
CA ASP A 150 6.57 -23.37 -4.10
C ASP A 150 5.04 -23.39 -4.11
N ARG A 151 4.46 -24.19 -5.02
CA ARG A 151 3.00 -24.34 -5.22
C ARG A 151 2.30 -22.98 -5.40
N PRO A 152 2.58 -22.25 -6.50
CA PRO A 152 2.05 -20.92 -6.72
C PRO A 152 0.51 -20.94 -6.77
N GLN A 153 -0.09 -19.98 -6.08
CA GLN A 153 -1.51 -19.69 -6.14
C GLN A 153 -1.73 -18.36 -6.81
N ALA A 154 -2.53 -18.36 -7.88
CA ALA A 154 -2.96 -17.13 -8.52
C ALA A 154 -4.47 -16.91 -8.35
N ARG A 155 -4.82 -15.66 -8.07
CA ARG A 155 -6.18 -15.19 -7.83
C ARG A 155 -6.43 -13.93 -8.64
N ARG A 156 -7.64 -13.78 -9.17
CA ARG A 156 -8.11 -12.58 -9.85
C ARG A 156 -9.35 -12.03 -9.14
N VAL A 157 -9.38 -10.72 -8.95
CA VAL A 157 -10.51 -9.97 -8.39
C VAL A 157 -10.92 -8.88 -9.39
N SER A 158 -12.23 -8.71 -9.57
CA SER A 158 -12.78 -7.63 -10.37
C SER A 158 -13.05 -6.42 -9.50
N PHE A 159 -12.67 -5.25 -9.99
CA PHE A 159 -12.98 -3.95 -9.40
C PHE A 159 -13.94 -3.19 -10.31
N THR A 160 -14.69 -2.27 -9.70
CA THR A 160 -15.66 -1.43 -10.39
C THR A 160 -15.58 -0.01 -9.83
N THR A 161 -15.40 0.95 -10.73
CA THR A 161 -15.41 2.39 -10.43
C THR A 161 -16.86 2.92 -10.33
N GLU A 162 -17.01 4.18 -9.95
CA GLU A 162 -18.33 4.83 -9.84
C GLU A 162 -19.12 4.85 -11.15
N LYS A 163 -18.44 5.05 -12.29
CA LYS A 163 -19.08 4.99 -13.62
C LYS A 163 -19.26 3.57 -14.14
N ASN A 164 -19.10 2.55 -13.29
CA ASN A 164 -19.18 1.13 -13.63
C ASN A 164 -18.11 0.65 -14.62
N ASN A 165 -16.97 1.33 -14.69
CA ASN A 165 -15.83 0.83 -15.46
C ASN A 165 -15.08 -0.23 -14.66
N ILE A 166 -14.64 -1.27 -15.35
CA ILE A 166 -14.01 -2.43 -14.72
C ILE A 166 -12.51 -2.42 -14.88
N PHE A 167 -11.81 -2.92 -13.86
CA PHE A 167 -10.41 -3.30 -13.92
C PHE A 167 -10.18 -4.55 -13.09
N TYR A 168 -9.07 -5.24 -13.34
CA TYR A 168 -8.76 -6.49 -12.68
C TYR A 168 -7.49 -6.40 -11.87
N LEU A 169 -7.53 -6.96 -10.66
CA LEU A 169 -6.36 -7.23 -9.83
C LEU A 169 -6.05 -8.72 -9.89
N GLU A 170 -4.79 -9.07 -10.11
CA GLU A 170 -4.29 -10.43 -10.06
C GLU A 170 -3.16 -10.51 -9.04
N LEU A 171 -3.24 -11.45 -8.11
CA LEU A 171 -2.19 -11.77 -7.15
C LEU A 171 -1.70 -13.18 -7.44
N ALA A 172 -0.39 -13.36 -7.59
CA ALA A 172 0.27 -14.65 -7.60
C ALA A 172 1.30 -14.70 -6.48
N MET A 173 1.19 -15.68 -5.59
CA MET A 173 2.17 -15.89 -4.51
C MET A 173 2.18 -17.36 -4.08
N ASP A 174 3.14 -17.72 -3.24
CA ASP A 174 3.21 -19.06 -2.68
C ASP A 174 2.03 -19.37 -1.77
N LYS A 175 1.66 -20.65 -1.74
CA LYS A 175 0.69 -21.15 -0.77
C LYS A 175 1.35 -21.15 0.61
N THR A 176 1.20 -20.05 1.34
CA THR A 176 1.71 -19.88 2.69
C THR A 176 0.58 -19.66 3.69
N GLU A 177 0.82 -20.08 4.93
CA GLU A 177 -0.06 -19.88 6.08
C GLU A 177 0.78 -19.29 7.21
N PHE A 178 0.34 -18.14 7.74
CA PHE A 178 0.97 -17.49 8.88
C PHE A 178 0.18 -17.85 10.13
N ILE A 179 0.81 -18.63 11.01
CA ILE A 179 0.20 -19.11 12.24
C ILE A 179 0.74 -18.27 13.39
N GLN A 180 -0.15 -17.60 14.10
CA GLN A 180 0.23 -16.85 15.30
C GLN A 180 0.69 -17.83 16.39
N LEU A 181 1.94 -17.72 16.81
CA LEU A 181 2.52 -18.53 17.89
C LEU A 181 2.41 -17.84 19.25
N GLU A 182 2.54 -16.52 19.29
CA GLU A 182 2.49 -15.70 20.50
C GLU A 182 1.50 -14.53 20.32
N GLU A 183 0.86 -14.12 21.41
CA GLU A 183 0.07 -12.89 21.42
C GLU A 183 1.05 -11.71 21.36
N PHE A 184 0.87 -10.83 20.38
CA PHE A 184 1.60 -9.58 20.28
C PHE A 184 0.58 -8.45 20.13
N ASP A 185 0.87 -7.30 20.73
CA ASP A 185 0.10 -6.10 20.46
C ASP A 185 0.33 -5.72 19.00
N GLN A 186 -0.74 -5.76 18.22
CA GLN A 186 -0.76 -5.05 16.96
C GLN A 186 -0.63 -3.59 17.35
N ASN A 187 0.60 -3.04 17.31
CA ASN A 187 0.87 -1.66 17.68
C ASN A 187 -0.27 -0.80 17.11
N GLU A 188 -1.11 -0.27 18.01
CA GLU A 188 -2.12 0.71 17.64
C GLU A 188 -1.40 1.76 16.82
N VAL A 189 -2.04 2.22 15.74
CA VAL A 189 -1.51 3.31 14.93
C VAL A 189 -1.21 4.44 15.91
N CYS A 190 0.07 4.61 16.25
CA CYS A 190 0.50 5.69 17.10
C CYS A 190 0.35 6.90 16.19
N ASP A 191 -0.77 7.59 16.39
CA ASP A 191 -1.11 8.78 15.65
C ASP A 191 0.10 9.73 15.77
N PRO A 192 0.73 10.13 14.65
CA PRO A 192 1.87 11.04 14.69
C PRO A 192 1.54 12.31 15.49
N ASP A 193 0.27 12.74 15.50
CA ASP A 193 -0.19 13.85 16.32
C ASP A 193 -0.14 13.52 17.82
N GLN A 194 -0.37 12.27 18.24
CA GLN A 194 -0.17 11.83 19.62
C GLN A 194 1.31 11.77 20.02
N ILE A 195 2.20 11.37 19.11
CA ILE A 195 3.65 11.39 19.34
C ILE A 195 4.14 12.83 19.50
N ILE A 196 3.68 13.74 18.63
CA ILE A 196 4.02 15.17 18.68
C ILE A 196 3.42 15.80 19.95
N ALA A 197 2.17 15.49 20.29
CA ALA A 197 1.54 15.97 21.52
C ALA A 197 2.27 15.45 22.78
N ALA A 198 2.68 14.17 22.79
CA ALA A 198 3.50 13.61 23.86
C ALA A 198 4.86 14.33 23.97
N ALA A 199 5.53 14.59 22.84
CA ALA A 199 6.78 15.33 22.82
C ALA A 199 6.62 16.79 23.26
N GLN A 200 5.52 17.46 22.91
CA GLN A 200 5.19 18.81 23.35
C GLN A 200 4.80 18.89 24.84
N SER A 201 4.15 17.84 25.36
CA SER A 201 3.83 17.76 26.79
C SER A 201 5.08 17.57 27.66
N HIS A 202 6.14 16.94 27.14
CA HIS A 202 7.42 16.82 27.82
C HIS A 202 8.29 18.09 27.76
N SER A 203 8.05 19.03 26.84
CA SER A 203 8.74 20.33 26.80
C SER A 203 8.08 21.42 27.66
N HIS A 204 6.92 21.15 28.26
CA HIS A 204 6.25 22.02 29.22
C HIS A 204 6.18 21.42 30.64
N SER A 205 7.31 20.90 31.13
CA SER A 205 7.53 20.86 32.58
C SER A 205 8.13 22.21 33.01
N PRO A 206 7.49 22.99 33.90
CA PRO A 206 8.16 24.13 34.49
C PRO A 206 9.36 23.60 35.27
N LEU A 207 10.56 24.02 34.87
CA LEU A 207 11.75 23.92 35.72
C LEU A 207 11.39 24.57 37.06
N LYS A 208 11.15 23.74 38.09
CA LYS A 208 11.31 24.21 39.47
C LYS A 208 12.74 24.73 39.57
N PRO A 209 12.98 25.95 40.08
CA PRO A 209 14.33 26.36 40.39
C PRO A 209 14.83 25.44 41.51
N SER A 210 15.62 24.44 41.16
CA SER A 210 16.52 23.81 42.10
C SER A 210 17.56 24.87 42.44
N SER A 211 17.52 25.38 43.66
CA SER A 211 18.65 26.06 44.28
C SER A 211 19.82 25.08 44.27
N VAL A 212 20.65 25.17 43.23
CA VAL A 212 21.99 24.60 43.23
C VAL A 212 22.79 25.53 44.12
N GLU A 213 22.96 25.17 45.40
CA GLU A 213 24.09 25.68 46.17
C GLU A 213 25.34 25.25 45.40
N ILE A 214 25.95 26.21 44.72
CA ILE A 214 27.24 26.04 44.09
C ILE A 214 28.22 25.94 45.25
N ASP A 215 28.78 24.75 45.45
CA ASP A 215 29.83 24.51 46.43
C ASP A 215 31.08 25.27 45.98
N LEU A 216 31.30 26.44 46.60
CA LEU A 216 32.39 27.37 46.28
C LEU A 216 33.77 26.75 46.52
N ASP A 217 33.85 25.68 47.33
CA ASP A 217 35.10 24.97 47.63
C ASP A 217 35.68 24.25 46.39
N LEU A 218 34.84 23.91 45.41
CA LEU A 218 35.25 23.24 44.17
C LEU A 218 35.86 24.20 43.13
N LEU A 219 35.55 25.50 43.23
CA LEU A 219 36.09 26.53 42.32
C LEU A 219 37.49 26.98 42.73
N ASP A 220 37.74 27.09 44.05
CA ASP A 220 39.07 27.43 44.57
C ASP A 220 40.12 26.34 44.28
N GLU A 221 39.71 25.06 44.20
CA GLU A 221 40.62 23.95 43.86
C GLU A 221 40.97 23.91 42.35
N LEU A 222 40.14 24.52 41.50
CA LEU A 222 40.36 24.60 40.06
C LEU A 222 41.14 25.86 39.62
N GLY A 223 41.44 26.78 40.54
CA GLY A 223 42.27 27.96 40.27
C GLY A 223 41.70 28.90 39.20
N ILE A 224 40.37 29.00 39.10
CA ILE A 224 39.62 29.94 38.25
C ILE A 224 38.58 30.69 39.07
#